data_AF-A0A1N7MCD9-F1
#
_entry.id   AF-A0A1N7MCD9-F1
#
_cell.length_a   1.000
_cell.length_b   1.000
_cell.length_c   1.000
_cell.angle_alpha   90.00
_cell.angle_beta   90.00
_cell.angle_gamma   90.00
#
_symmetry.space_group_name_H-M   'P 1'
#
loop_
_entity.id
_entity.type
_entity.pdbx_description
1 polymer ?
#
loop_
_entity_poly.entity_id
_entity_poly.type
_entity_poly.pdbx_seq_one_letter_code
_entity_poly.pdbx_strand_id
1 'polypeptide(L)'
;MAAVDDIWRSYRSPRKVVRQHFSRARSEPRLFTLLVAAMIVIFTAQWPRLARQQFENPDVPMAGLMLGTAMALAAVTPFIYLLAWLVTQALRLVGGRGDGYGGRLALFWALLSVSPLMLLQGLVTGMIGPGLQANVIGGIVFAVFVLFWGMGIKVTQFEPVQTGTPE
;
A
#
# COMPACT_ATOMS: atom_id res chain seq x y z
N MET A 1 4.35 -19.29 -4.01
CA MET A 1 2.93 -19.12 -3.61
C MET A 1 2.47 -17.77 -4.16
N ALA A 2 1.31 -17.74 -4.81
CA ALA A 2 0.87 -16.62 -5.63
C ALA A 2 0.54 -15.40 -4.75
N ALA A 3 0.99 -14.21 -5.17
CA ALA A 3 0.74 -12.95 -4.47
C ALA A 3 -0.76 -12.69 -4.21
N VAL A 4 -1.65 -13.28 -5.02
CA VAL A 4 -3.11 -13.18 -4.91
C VAL A 4 -3.65 -13.90 -3.66
N ASP A 5 -3.10 -15.06 -3.30
CA ASP A 5 -3.51 -15.79 -2.08
C ASP A 5 -3.12 -15.03 -0.81
N ASP A 6 -1.92 -14.42 -0.82
CA ASP A 6 -1.43 -13.61 0.29
C ASP A 6 -2.26 -12.31 0.45
N ILE A 7 -2.74 -11.71 -0.65
CA ILE A 7 -3.70 -10.59 -0.60
C ILE A 7 -5.00 -11.04 0.07
N TRP A 8 -5.61 -12.14 -0.37
CA TRP A 8 -6.85 -12.65 0.24
C TRP A 8 -6.67 -13.02 1.72
N ARG A 9 -5.51 -13.57 2.08
CA ARG A 9 -5.16 -13.93 3.46
C ARG A 9 -4.92 -12.70 4.35
N SER A 10 -4.58 -11.56 3.75
CA SER A 10 -4.46 -10.26 4.43
C SER A 10 -5.80 -9.72 4.90
N TYR A 11 -6.86 -9.92 4.11
CA TYR A 11 -8.21 -9.51 4.50
C TYR A 11 -8.75 -10.34 5.67
N ARG A 12 -8.34 -11.61 5.79
CA ARG A 12 -8.76 -12.50 6.89
C ARG A 12 -7.84 -12.48 8.11
N SER A 13 -6.55 -12.25 7.93
CA SER A 13 -5.55 -12.44 9.01
C SER A 13 -4.29 -11.60 8.81
N PRO A 14 -4.40 -10.26 8.77
CA PRO A 14 -3.30 -9.37 8.37
C PRO A 14 -2.06 -9.53 9.27
N ARG A 15 -2.26 -9.73 10.58
CA ARG A 15 -1.16 -9.93 11.56
C ARG A 15 -0.37 -11.21 11.32
N LYS A 16 -1.02 -12.31 10.89
CA LYS A 16 -0.32 -13.57 10.58
C LYS A 16 0.56 -13.44 9.34
N VAL A 17 0.09 -12.71 8.32
CA VAL A 17 0.86 -12.54 7.08
C VAL A 17 2.04 -11.58 7.29
N VAL A 18 1.84 -10.48 8.03
CA VAL A 18 2.96 -9.61 8.43
C VAL A 18 3.99 -10.39 9.24
N ARG A 19 3.56 -11.22 10.20
CA ARG A 19 4.47 -12.06 10.99
C ARG A 19 5.20 -13.10 10.14
N GLN A 20 4.55 -13.72 9.16
CA GLN A 20 5.17 -14.65 8.21
C GLN A 20 6.18 -13.98 7.28
N HIS A 21 5.91 -12.75 6.83
CA HIS A 21 6.88 -11.99 6.05
C HIS A 21 8.06 -11.53 6.91
N PHE A 22 7.82 -11.19 8.17
CA PHE A 22 8.84 -10.79 9.12
C PHE A 22 9.73 -11.95 9.57
N SER A 23 9.20 -13.17 9.67
CA SER A 23 9.95 -14.38 10.05
C SER A 23 10.85 -14.94 8.93
N ARG A 24 10.81 -14.36 7.72
CA ARG A 24 11.68 -14.74 6.60
C ARG A 24 12.94 -13.89 6.60
N ALA A 25 14.04 -14.45 6.07
CA ALA A 25 15.33 -13.76 5.98
C ALA A 25 15.18 -12.35 5.38
N ARG A 26 15.80 -11.36 6.04
CA ARG A 26 15.75 -9.94 5.69
C ARG A 26 16.27 -9.75 4.26
N SER A 27 15.51 -9.04 3.44
CA SER A 27 15.94 -8.71 2.08
C SER A 27 15.36 -7.36 1.67
N GLU A 28 16.22 -6.41 1.36
CA GLU A 28 15.81 -5.12 0.81
C GLU A 28 15.16 -5.23 -0.58
N PRO A 29 15.64 -6.08 -1.51
CA PRO A 29 15.01 -6.22 -2.82
C PRO A 29 13.53 -6.57 -2.76
N ARG A 30 13.10 -7.39 -1.78
CA ARG A 30 11.68 -7.75 -1.63
C ARG A 30 10.81 -6.56 -1.20
N LEU A 31 11.33 -5.65 -0.38
CA LEU A 31 10.59 -4.44 -0.02
C LEU A 31 10.31 -3.59 -1.26
N PHE A 32 11.32 -3.47 -2.13
CA PHE A 32 11.17 -2.81 -3.41
C PHE A 32 10.17 -3.52 -4.31
N THR A 33 10.22 -4.86 -4.41
CA THR A 33 9.23 -5.63 -5.18
C THR A 33 7.79 -5.43 -4.69
N LEU A 34 7.57 -5.42 -3.37
CA LEU A 34 6.25 -5.15 -2.79
C LEU A 34 5.75 -3.74 -3.14
N LEU A 35 6.64 -2.75 -3.05
CA LEU A 35 6.31 -1.39 -3.42
C LEU A 35 5.96 -1.26 -4.90
N VAL A 36 6.79 -1.82 -5.79
CA VAL A 36 6.53 -1.80 -7.24
C VAL A 36 5.24 -2.54 -7.57
N ALA A 37 4.97 -3.69 -6.94
CA ALA A 37 3.71 -4.40 -7.11
C ALA A 37 2.52 -3.53 -6.69
N ALA A 38 2.59 -2.87 -5.53
CA ALA A 38 1.55 -1.95 -5.09
C ALA A 38 1.39 -0.76 -6.05
N MET A 39 2.49 -0.19 -6.56
CA MET A 39 2.47 0.89 -7.54
C MET A 39 1.77 0.48 -8.84
N ILE A 40 2.06 -0.72 -9.36
CA ILE A 40 1.41 -1.25 -10.56
C ILE A 40 -0.10 -1.37 -10.33
N VAL A 41 -0.54 -1.93 -9.20
CA VAL A 41 -1.97 -2.06 -8.92
C VAL A 41 -2.65 -0.70 -8.75
N ILE A 42 -2.00 0.24 -8.06
CA ILE A 42 -2.51 1.62 -7.93
C ILE A 42 -2.61 2.30 -9.30
N PHE A 43 -1.62 2.12 -10.17
CA PHE A 43 -1.65 2.65 -11.53
C PHE A 43 -2.83 2.09 -12.32
N THR A 44 -3.05 0.77 -12.28
CA THR A 44 -4.20 0.11 -12.92
C THR A 44 -5.52 0.62 -12.34
N ALA A 45 -5.59 0.87 -11.02
CA ALA A 45 -6.77 1.44 -10.37
C ALA A 45 -7.11 2.85 -10.86
N GLN A 46 -6.14 3.61 -11.39
CA GLN A 46 -6.42 4.94 -11.94
C GLN A 46 -7.07 4.90 -13.33
N TRP A 47 -6.94 3.79 -14.06
CA TRP A 47 -7.37 3.73 -15.47
C TRP A 47 -8.84 4.08 -15.72
N PRO A 48 -9.82 3.60 -14.93
CA PRO A 48 -11.22 3.95 -15.17
C PRO A 48 -11.48 5.45 -15.01
N ARG A 49 -10.80 6.10 -14.04
CA ARG A 49 -10.85 7.56 -13.85
C ARG A 49 -10.24 8.30 -15.05
N LEU A 50 -9.09 7.84 -15.55
CA LEU A 50 -8.42 8.45 -16.71
C LEU A 50 -9.25 8.30 -18.00
N ALA A 51 -9.85 7.13 -18.21
CA ALA A 51 -10.73 6.87 -19.34
C ALA A 51 -11.93 7.82 -19.33
N ARG A 52 -12.53 8.04 -18.15
CA ARG A 52 -13.60 9.03 -17.99
C ARG A 52 -13.13 10.44 -18.31
N GLN A 53 -11.97 10.85 -17.79
CA GLN A 53 -11.43 12.19 -18.00
C GLN A 53 -11.18 12.48 -19.49
N GLN A 54 -10.67 11.50 -20.25
CA GLN A 54 -10.47 11.60 -21.69
C GLN A 54 -11.79 11.56 -22.48
N PHE A 55 -12.81 10.87 -21.96
CA PHE A 55 -14.17 10.92 -22.53
C PHE A 55 -14.82 12.30 -22.35
N GLU A 56 -14.64 12.91 -21.18
CA GLU A 56 -15.16 14.26 -20.87
C GLU A 56 -14.35 15.37 -21.57
N ASN A 57 -13.05 15.16 -21.84
CA ASN A 57 -12.17 16.12 -22.51
C ASN A 57 -11.41 15.43 -23.65
N PRO A 58 -12.01 15.32 -24.86
CA PRO A 58 -11.41 14.60 -25.99
C PRO A 58 -10.09 15.19 -26.48
N ASP A 59 -9.86 16.49 -26.24
CA ASP A 59 -8.62 17.18 -26.62
C ASP A 59 -7.40 16.70 -25.82
N VAL A 60 -7.61 16.02 -24.69
CA VAL A 60 -6.53 15.51 -23.85
C VAL A 60 -6.22 14.06 -24.21
N PRO A 61 -5.05 13.76 -24.80
CA PRO A 61 -4.72 12.39 -25.22
C PRO A 61 -4.54 11.46 -24.01
N MET A 62 -5.13 10.27 -24.08
CA MET A 62 -5.03 9.24 -23.04
C MET A 62 -3.58 8.89 -22.68
N ALA A 63 -2.70 8.82 -23.68
CA ALA A 63 -1.28 8.57 -23.47
C ALA A 63 -0.63 9.61 -22.55
N GLY A 64 -1.01 10.89 -22.68
CA GLY A 64 -0.52 11.97 -21.82
C GLY A 64 -1.02 11.81 -20.38
N LEU A 65 -2.29 11.46 -20.19
CA LEU A 65 -2.86 11.19 -18.86
C LEU A 65 -2.20 9.99 -18.16
N MET A 66 -1.98 8.91 -18.89
CA MET A 66 -1.31 7.71 -18.37
C MET A 66 0.14 8.01 -18.00
N LEU A 67 0.89 8.68 -18.88
CA LEU A 67 2.28 9.06 -18.62
C LEU A 67 2.38 10.02 -17.43
N GLY A 68 1.53 11.04 -17.36
CA GLY A 68 1.48 11.97 -16.23
C GLY A 68 1.17 11.26 -14.91
N THR A 69 0.25 10.30 -14.93
CA THR A 69 -0.08 9.48 -13.74
C THR A 69 1.10 8.58 -13.33
N ALA A 70 1.77 7.94 -14.29
CA ALA A 70 2.95 7.11 -14.01
C ALA A 70 4.10 7.95 -13.43
N MET A 71 4.33 9.16 -13.96
CA MET A 71 5.33 10.10 -13.45
C MET A 71 4.97 10.59 -12.04
N ALA A 72 3.70 10.91 -11.79
CA ALA A 72 3.24 11.31 -10.46
C ALA A 72 3.44 10.18 -9.43
N LEU A 73 3.14 8.94 -9.81
CA LEU A 73 3.41 7.75 -8.99
C LEU A 73 4.91 7.57 -8.73
N ALA A 74 5.74 7.67 -9.76
CA ALA A 74 7.19 7.60 -9.61
C ALA A 74 7.71 8.69 -8.65
N ALA A 75 7.22 9.92 -8.77
CA ALA A 75 7.57 11.05 -7.91
C ALA A 75 7.11 10.86 -6.45
N VAL A 76 6.01 10.14 -6.21
CA VAL A 76 5.53 9.80 -4.87
C VAL A 76 6.41 8.74 -4.19
N THR A 77 7.12 7.89 -4.95
CA THR A 77 7.99 6.83 -4.42
C THR A 77 8.98 7.32 -3.33
N PRO A 78 9.82 8.34 -3.58
CA PRO A 78 10.73 8.87 -2.55
C PRO A 78 9.98 9.44 -1.34
N PHE A 79 8.78 9.99 -1.53
CA PHE A 79 7.95 10.52 -0.45
C PHE A 79 7.43 9.41 0.46
N ILE A 80 7.02 8.27 -0.10
CA ILE A 80 6.62 7.08 0.69
C ILE A 80 7.81 6.58 1.54
N TYR A 81 9.02 6.55 0.97
CA TYR A 81 10.23 6.19 1.70
C TYR A 81 10.56 7.16 2.83
N LEU A 82 10.46 8.46 2.58
CA LEU A 82 10.67 9.51 3.58
C LEU A 82 9.64 9.39 4.71
N LEU A 83 8.36 9.16 4.37
CA LEU A 83 7.30 8.96 5.34
C LEU A 83 7.55 7.72 6.20
N ALA A 84 7.96 6.60 5.61
CA ALA A 84 8.30 5.38 6.35
C ALA A 84 9.44 5.62 7.35
N TRP A 85 10.45 6.39 6.93
CA TRP A 85 11.56 6.78 7.79
C TRP A 85 11.11 7.70 8.92
N LEU A 86 10.37 8.77 8.63
CA LEU A 86 9.85 9.72 9.61
C LEU A 86 8.98 9.03 10.66
N VAL A 87 8.08 8.15 10.22
CA VAL A 87 7.19 7.41 11.13
C VAL A 87 7.99 6.46 12.01
N THR A 88 8.98 5.76 11.46
CA THR A 88 9.83 4.88 12.27
C THR A 88 10.63 5.66 13.31
N GLN A 89 11.13 6.85 12.96
CA GLN A 89 11.83 7.72 13.89
C GLN A 89 10.89 8.28 14.96
N ALA A 90 9.69 8.72 14.61
CA ALA A 90 8.68 9.17 15.56
C ALA A 90 8.31 8.05 16.55
N LEU A 91 8.13 6.82 16.06
CA LEU A 91 7.79 5.69 16.92
C LEU A 91 8.93 5.26 17.85
N ARG A 92 10.19 5.42 17.42
CA ARG A 92 11.36 5.21 18.30
C ARG A 92 11.36 6.17 19.50
N LEU A 93 10.91 7.42 19.31
CA LEU A 93 10.77 8.39 20.41
C LEU A 93 9.68 7.98 21.42
N VAL A 94 8.68 7.20 20.98
CA VAL A 94 7.56 6.72 21.82
C VAL A 94 7.82 5.31 22.39
N GLY A 95 9.04 4.77 22.24
CA GLY A 95 9.44 3.49 22.82
C GLY A 95 9.29 2.27 21.89
N GLY A 96 9.07 2.47 20.59
CA GLY A 96 9.10 1.40 19.60
C GLY A 96 10.50 0.78 19.46
N ARG A 97 10.62 -0.54 19.60
CA ARG A 97 11.89 -1.29 19.50
C ARG A 97 12.21 -1.77 18.08
N GLY A 98 11.36 -1.40 17.10
CA GLY A 98 11.49 -1.83 15.72
C GLY A 98 12.59 -1.12 14.94
N ASP A 99 13.11 -1.79 13.93
CA ASP A 99 14.09 -1.26 12.99
C ASP A 99 13.41 -0.55 11.79
N GLY A 100 14.14 0.32 11.09
CA GLY A 100 13.70 1.02 9.86
C GLY A 100 13.13 0.07 8.80
N TYR A 101 13.65 -1.16 8.75
CA TYR A 101 13.14 -2.22 7.86
C TYR A 101 11.72 -2.66 8.21
N GLY A 102 11.41 -2.83 9.50
CA GLY A 102 10.08 -3.24 9.97
C GLY A 102 9.01 -2.18 9.70
N GLY A 103 9.37 -0.90 9.83
CA GLY A 103 8.49 0.22 9.48
C GLY A 103 8.16 0.28 8.00
N ARG A 104 9.16 0.13 7.12
CA ARG A 104 8.97 0.07 5.65
C ARG A 104 8.13 -1.13 5.24
N LEU A 105 8.42 -2.31 5.81
CA LEU A 105 7.65 -3.53 5.53
C LEU A 105 6.18 -3.34 5.88
N ALA A 106 5.87 -2.80 7.07
CA ALA A 106 4.50 -2.54 7.49
C ALA A 106 3.77 -1.58 6.54
N LEU A 107 4.45 -0.51 6.10
CA LEU A 107 3.88 0.47 5.17
C LEU A 107 3.61 -0.14 3.78
N PHE A 108 4.60 -0.80 3.19
CA PHE A 108 4.47 -1.37 1.85
C PHE A 108 3.45 -2.50 1.81
N TRP A 109 3.38 -3.28 2.88
CA TRP A 109 2.37 -4.31 3.04
C TRP A 109 0.96 -3.74 3.16
N ALA A 110 0.78 -2.69 3.96
CA ALA A 110 -0.51 -2.01 4.07
C ALA A 110 -0.95 -1.44 2.71
N LEU A 111 -0.03 -0.83 1.97
CA LEU A 111 -0.29 -0.32 0.61
C LEU A 111 -0.78 -1.43 -0.32
N LEU A 112 -0.09 -2.58 -0.33
CA LEU A 112 -0.47 -3.73 -1.16
C LEU A 112 -1.81 -4.34 -0.73
N SER A 113 -2.07 -4.43 0.57
CA SER A 113 -3.30 -5.02 1.12
C SER A 113 -4.55 -4.20 0.78
N VAL A 114 -4.41 -2.86 0.74
CA VAL A 114 -5.51 -1.95 0.40
C VAL A 114 -5.73 -1.84 -1.12
N SER A 115 -4.80 -2.32 -1.94
CA SER A 115 -4.86 -2.20 -3.40
C SER A 115 -6.15 -2.73 -4.06
N PRO A 116 -6.83 -3.81 -3.60
CA PRO A 116 -8.12 -4.22 -4.16
C PRO A 116 -9.25 -3.21 -3.92
N LEU A 117 -9.26 -2.55 -2.76
CA LEU A 117 -10.20 -1.48 -2.46
C LEU A 117 -9.93 -0.25 -3.34
N MET A 118 -8.67 0.02 -3.66
CA MET A 118 -8.30 1.10 -4.58
C MET A 118 -8.78 0.81 -6.01
N LEU A 119 -8.70 -0.44 -6.48
CA LEU A 119 -9.29 -0.85 -7.76
C LEU A 119 -10.81 -0.58 -7.79
N LEU A 120 -11.51 -0.92 -6.71
CA LEU A 120 -12.94 -0.63 -6.57
C LEU A 120 -13.22 0.87 -6.59
N GLN A 121 -12.44 1.66 -5.84
CA GLN A 121 -12.54 3.13 -5.84
C GLN A 121 -12.36 3.72 -7.24
N GLY A 122 -11.36 3.23 -7.97
CA GLY A 122 -11.08 3.60 -9.36
C GLY A 122 -12.27 3.35 -10.26
N LEU A 123 -12.82 2.13 -10.20
CA LEU A 123 -14.00 1.73 -10.97
C LEU A 123 -15.21 2.60 -10.67
N VAL A 124 -15.51 2.85 -9.39
CA VAL A 124 -16.63 3.70 -8.99
C VAL A 124 -16.45 5.14 -9.50
N THR A 125 -15.23 5.67 -9.39
CA THR A 125 -14.93 7.02 -9.89
C THR A 125 -15.05 7.09 -11.42
N GLY A 126 -14.63 6.05 -12.15
CA GLY A 126 -14.75 6.00 -13.61
C GLY A 126 -16.19 5.87 -14.09
N MET A 127 -16.97 4.97 -13.47
CA MET A 127 -18.34 4.68 -13.91
C MET A 127 -19.35 5.73 -13.47
N ILE A 128 -19.30 6.14 -12.20
CA ILE A 128 -20.30 7.05 -11.61
C ILE A 128 -19.86 8.51 -11.75
N GLY A 129 -18.55 8.75 -11.70
CA GLY A 129 -17.97 10.09 -11.69
C GLY A 129 -17.60 10.59 -10.28
N PRO A 130 -17.01 11.79 -10.18
CA PRO A 130 -16.69 12.40 -8.90
C PRO A 130 -17.98 12.72 -8.12
N GLY A 131 -18.02 12.36 -6.83
CA GLY A 131 -19.19 12.60 -5.98
C GLY A 131 -19.08 11.97 -4.60
N LEU A 132 -20.18 12.04 -3.83
CA LEU A 132 -20.22 11.55 -2.45
C LEU A 132 -19.83 10.07 -2.34
N GLN A 133 -20.27 9.23 -3.28
CA GLN A 133 -19.98 7.79 -3.29
C GLN A 133 -18.47 7.52 -3.46
N ALA A 134 -17.81 8.20 -4.41
CA ALA A 134 -16.37 8.10 -4.61
C ALA A 134 -15.59 8.57 -3.38
N ASN A 135 -16.05 9.65 -2.73
CA ASN A 135 -15.45 10.16 -1.49
C ASN A 135 -15.61 9.19 -0.31
N VAL A 136 -16.79 8.57 -0.15
CA VAL A 136 -17.03 7.56 0.88
C VAL A 136 -16.12 6.36 0.68
N ILE A 137 -16.00 5.84 -0.55
CA ILE A 137 -15.10 4.72 -0.84
C ILE A 137 -13.65 5.11 -0.61
N GLY A 138 -13.24 6.31 -1.01
CA GLY A 138 -11.91 6.84 -0.70
C GLY A 138 -11.65 6.92 0.82
N GLY A 139 -12.65 7.33 1.60
CA GLY A 139 -12.60 7.31 3.06
C GLY A 139 -12.44 5.90 3.63
N ILE A 140 -13.16 4.93 3.09
CA ILE A 140 -13.04 3.50 3.48
C ILE A 140 -11.64 2.97 3.15
N VAL A 141 -11.14 3.22 1.94
CA VAL A 141 -9.78 2.86 1.50
C VAL A 141 -8.75 3.43 2.49
N PHE A 142 -8.87 4.71 2.83
CA PHE A 142 -7.97 5.37 3.77
C PHE A 142 -8.06 4.77 5.18
N ALA A 143 -9.27 4.55 5.70
CA ALA A 143 -9.47 3.95 7.01
C ALA A 143 -8.88 2.54 7.10
N VAL A 144 -9.12 1.70 6.09
CA VAL A 144 -8.55 0.34 6.02
C VAL A 144 -7.03 0.39 5.93
N PHE A 145 -6.47 1.34 5.18
CA PHE A 145 -5.03 1.54 5.10
C PHE A 145 -4.43 1.87 6.47
N VAL A 146 -5.00 2.84 7.18
CA VAL A 146 -4.55 3.22 8.53
C VAL A 146 -4.65 2.04 9.51
N LEU A 147 -5.73 1.26 9.44
CA LEU A 147 -5.90 0.07 10.28
C LEU A 147 -4.84 -1.01 10.00
N PHE A 148 -4.62 -1.37 8.74
CA PHE A 148 -3.61 -2.36 8.37
C PHE A 148 -2.20 -1.88 8.68
N TRP A 149 -1.92 -0.61 8.43
CA TRP A 149 -0.63 -0.01 8.74
C TRP A 149 -0.36 0.02 10.24
N GLY A 150 -1.33 0.44 11.06
CA GLY A 150 -1.23 0.44 12.52
C GLY A 150 -1.05 -0.97 13.09
N MET A 151 -1.76 -1.96 12.56
CA MET A 151 -1.56 -3.37 12.94
C MET A 151 -0.17 -3.87 12.55
N GLY A 152 0.33 -3.48 11.37
CA GLY A 152 1.67 -3.82 10.90
C GLY A 152 2.76 -3.24 11.81
N ILE A 153 2.65 -1.95 12.14
CA ILE A 153 3.55 -1.27 13.08
C ILE A 153 3.54 -1.96 14.45
N LYS A 154 2.35 -2.30 14.97
CA LYS A 154 2.22 -2.97 16.27
C LYS A 154 2.99 -4.30 16.29
N VAL A 155 2.87 -5.09 15.22
CA VAL A 155 3.57 -6.37 15.09
C VAL A 155 5.08 -6.18 14.90
N THR A 156 5.52 -5.24 14.07
CA THR A 156 6.95 -5.10 13.74
C THR A 156 7.76 -4.37 14.80
N GLN A 157 7.12 -3.54 15.64
CA GLN A 157 7.84 -2.68 16.58
C GLN A 157 7.62 -3.02 18.06
N PHE A 158 6.53 -3.70 18.41
CA PHE A 158 6.18 -3.97 19.81
C PHE A 158 6.08 -5.45 20.16
N GLU A 159 6.00 -6.35 19.17
CA GLU A 159 6.05 -7.79 19.44
C GLU A 159 7.52 -8.28 19.37
N PRO A 160 8.04 -8.93 20.42
CA PRO A 160 9.37 -9.52 20.37
C PRO A 160 9.39 -10.63 19.32
N VAL A 161 10.42 -10.62 18.47
CA VAL A 161 10.71 -11.71 17.55
C VAL A 161 10.93 -12.94 18.40
N GLN A 162 10.03 -13.92 18.34
CA GLN A 162 10.33 -15.26 18.84
C GLN A 162 11.44 -15.80 17.95
N THR A 163 12.69 -15.63 18.39
CA THR A 163 13.81 -16.45 17.94
C THR A 163 13.44 -17.88 18.31
N GLY A 164 12.93 -18.63 17.34
CA GLY A 164 12.84 -20.08 17.48
C GLY A 164 14.24 -20.58 17.82
N THR A 165 14.37 -21.18 18.99
CA THR A 165 15.52 -22.00 19.35
C THR A 165 15.69 -23.06 18.26
N PRO A 166 16.85 -23.16 17.59
CA PRO A 166 17.19 -24.38 16.89
C PRO A 166 17.43 -25.45 17.97
N GLU A 167 16.57 -26.46 18.02
CA GLU A 167 16.90 -27.78 18.57
C GLU A 167 17.79 -28.53 17.59
#